data_AF-E8PSG0-F1
#
_entry.id   AF-E8PSG0-F1
#
_cell.length_a   1.000
_cell.length_b   1.000
_cell.length_c   1.000
_cell.angle_alpha   90.00
_cell.angle_beta   90.00
_cell.angle_gamma   90.00
#
_symmetry.space_group_name_H-M   'P 1'
#
loop_
_entity.id
_entity.type
_entity.pdbx_description
1 polymer ?
#
loop_
_entity_poly.entity_id
_entity_poly.type
_entity_poly.pdbx_seq_one_letter_code
_entity_poly.pdbx_strand_id
1 'polypeptide(L)'
;MNEQTSENLSADIENVISDVFKETRVKISKDDPVILTALLHERIIETILLKLKENNVLITSDLESKLSSNMEAISTEISNLPNAIDSKTSDLRDAAVALHDEFQQSKGEVKGAFEEARANATAQLSEAVRIASSSAKEVIDHANASIGKITASAEHVINDTLKKPLTNYNDTVDDIAKKLDFSIKHAFNKSTKNLVFKILSIFVISQALQIACWGYFIYLLKS
;
A
#
# COMPACT_ATOMS: atom_id res chain seq x y z
N MET A 1 48.54 -44.28 78.49
CA MET A 1 48.63 -45.56 77.77
C MET A 1 50.09 -46.01 77.53
N ASN A 2 51.07 -45.54 78.32
CA ASN A 2 52.51 -45.84 78.13
C ASN A 2 53.07 -46.88 79.12
N GLU A 3 52.39 -47.16 80.23
CA GLU A 3 52.93 -48.07 81.26
C GLU A 3 52.71 -49.54 80.90
N GLN A 4 51.54 -49.89 80.34
CA GLN A 4 51.19 -51.27 79.95
C GLN A 4 52.03 -51.83 78.79
N THR A 5 52.50 -50.99 77.86
CA THR A 5 53.39 -51.42 76.77
C THR A 5 54.80 -51.71 77.27
N SER A 6 55.27 -51.00 78.30
CA SER A 6 56.62 -51.22 78.85
C SER A 6 56.75 -52.50 79.66
N GLU A 7 55.69 -52.92 80.36
CA GLU A 7 55.67 -54.17 81.13
C GLU A 7 55.61 -55.40 80.23
N ASN A 8 54.82 -55.36 79.14
CA ASN A 8 54.76 -56.46 78.18
C ASN A 8 56.07 -56.63 77.39
N LEU A 9 56.74 -55.53 77.01
CA LEU A 9 58.06 -55.57 76.37
C LEU A 9 59.10 -56.26 77.26
N SER A 10 59.12 -55.94 78.56
CA SER A 10 60.09 -56.50 79.50
C SER A 10 59.93 -58.02 79.65
N ALA A 11 58.68 -58.50 79.63
CA ALA A 11 58.37 -59.93 79.68
C ALA A 11 58.76 -60.66 78.37
N ASP A 12 58.50 -60.05 77.21
CA ASP A 12 58.83 -60.65 75.92
C ASP A 12 60.35 -60.70 75.66
N ILE A 13 61.12 -59.70 76.10
CA ILE A 13 62.59 -59.72 76.04
C ILE A 13 63.16 -60.85 76.91
N GLU A 14 62.61 -61.07 78.11
CA GLU A 14 63.04 -62.15 79.00
C GLU A 14 62.76 -63.53 78.41
N ASN A 15 61.63 -63.69 77.73
CA ASN A 15 61.30 -64.90 76.98
C ASN A 15 62.28 -65.14 75.82
N VAL A 16 62.58 -64.12 75.02
CA VAL A 16 63.54 -64.20 73.91
C VAL A 16 64.96 -64.53 74.41
N ILE A 17 65.43 -63.88 75.48
CA ILE A 17 66.75 -64.17 76.08
C ILE A 17 66.80 -65.60 76.62
N SER A 18 65.74 -66.04 77.29
CA SER A 18 65.60 -67.41 77.80
C SER A 18 65.66 -68.43 76.65
N ASP A 19 64.96 -68.17 75.55
CA ASP A 19 64.84 -69.13 74.46
C ASP A 19 66.13 -69.21 73.62
N VAL A 20 66.79 -68.07 73.35
CA VAL A 20 68.13 -68.06 72.76
C VAL A 20 69.12 -68.82 73.65
N PHE A 21 69.05 -68.65 74.97
CA PHE A 21 69.90 -69.40 75.90
C PHE A 21 69.60 -70.91 75.89
N LYS A 22 68.33 -71.31 75.80
CA LYS A 22 67.94 -72.73 75.71
C LYS A 22 68.44 -73.39 74.43
N GLU A 23 68.33 -72.70 73.29
CA GLU A 23 68.69 -73.24 71.98
C GLU A 23 70.18 -73.17 71.65
N THR A 24 70.84 -72.06 71.99
CA THR A 24 72.23 -71.81 71.58
C THR A 24 73.24 -71.99 72.71
N ARG A 25 72.78 -72.08 73.97
CA ARG A 25 73.60 -72.04 75.20
C ARG A 25 74.44 -70.77 75.36
N VAL A 26 74.22 -69.75 74.53
CA VAL A 26 74.90 -68.45 74.63
C VAL A 26 74.12 -67.55 75.58
N LYS A 27 74.82 -67.02 76.58
CA LYS A 27 74.24 -66.14 77.61
C LYS A 27 74.25 -64.70 77.11
N ILE A 28 73.16 -64.28 76.48
CA ILE A 28 72.96 -62.90 76.03
C ILE A 28 72.34 -62.05 77.16
N SER A 29 72.77 -60.80 77.24
CA SER A 29 72.25 -59.81 78.19
C SER A 29 71.10 -59.01 77.55
N LYS A 30 70.29 -58.34 78.38
CA LYS A 30 69.38 -57.29 77.91
C LYS A 30 70.14 -56.14 77.21
N ASP A 31 71.43 -56.00 77.49
CA ASP A 31 72.34 -55.04 76.85
C ASP A 31 73.03 -55.57 75.59
N ASP A 32 72.62 -56.74 75.07
CA ASP A 32 73.18 -57.25 73.81
C ASP A 32 72.79 -56.32 72.64
N PRO A 33 73.74 -55.97 71.74
CA PRO A 33 73.48 -55.08 70.61
C PRO A 33 72.30 -55.50 69.74
N VAL A 34 72.05 -56.81 69.59
CA VAL A 34 70.95 -57.33 68.77
C VAL A 34 69.60 -57.11 69.45
N ILE A 35 69.52 -57.35 70.77
CA ILE A 35 68.31 -57.12 71.58
C ILE A 35 67.99 -55.62 71.65
N LEU A 36 69.00 -54.77 71.89
CA LEU A 36 68.86 -53.32 71.86
C LEU A 36 68.36 -52.81 70.51
N THR A 37 68.87 -53.38 69.41
CA THR A 37 68.43 -53.00 68.06
C THR A 37 66.97 -53.38 67.82
N ALA A 38 66.52 -54.56 68.26
CA ALA A 38 65.12 -54.97 68.15
C ALA A 38 64.19 -54.03 68.93
N LEU A 39 64.57 -53.67 70.17
CA LEU A 39 63.80 -52.73 70.99
C LEU A 39 63.75 -51.32 70.41
N LEU A 40 64.85 -50.87 69.82
CA LEU A 40 64.89 -49.58 69.15
C LEU A 40 63.95 -49.56 67.94
N HIS A 41 63.91 -50.64 67.14
CA HIS A 41 62.99 -50.77 66.00
C HIS A 41 61.53 -50.79 66.44
N GLU A 42 61.20 -51.53 67.49
CA GLU A 42 59.84 -51.59 68.03
C GLU A 42 59.36 -50.20 68.48
N ARG A 43 60.20 -49.47 69.21
CA ARG A 43 59.90 -48.10 69.65
C ARG A 43 59.76 -47.12 68.49
N ILE A 44 60.56 -47.29 67.44
CA ILE A 44 60.42 -46.53 66.19
C ILE A 44 59.07 -46.84 65.51
N ILE A 45 58.69 -48.11 65.43
CA ILE A 45 57.41 -48.56 64.84
C ILE A 45 56.24 -47.97 65.63
N GLU A 46 56.24 -48.05 66.96
CA GLU A 46 55.21 -47.46 67.81
C GLU A 46 55.08 -45.94 67.57
N THR A 47 56.21 -45.24 67.48
CA THR A 47 56.24 -43.80 67.23
C THR A 47 55.67 -43.46 65.84
N ILE A 48 55.99 -44.26 64.82
CA ILE A 48 55.44 -44.09 63.47
C ILE A 48 53.94 -44.34 63.47
N LEU A 49 53.47 -45.42 64.11
CA LEU A 49 52.04 -45.76 64.20
C LEU A 49 51.24 -44.68 64.92
N LEU A 50 51.79 -44.09 66.00
CA LEU A 50 51.17 -42.96 66.69
C LEU A 50 51.02 -41.73 65.77
N LYS A 51 52.10 -41.33 65.09
CA LYS A 51 52.06 -40.22 64.13
C LYS A 51 51.08 -40.48 62.98
N LEU A 52 51.00 -41.73 62.51
CA LEU A 52 50.10 -42.12 61.43
C LEU A 52 48.64 -42.02 61.88
N LYS A 53 48.36 -42.43 63.12
CA LYS A 53 47.03 -42.27 63.74
C LYS A 53 46.66 -40.80 63.91
N GLU A 54 47.56 -39.97 64.42
CA GLU A 54 47.33 -38.52 64.58
C GLU A 54 47.07 -37.83 63.24
N ASN A 55 47.89 -38.14 62.22
CA ASN A 55 47.69 -37.61 60.88
C ASN A 55 46.36 -38.07 60.26
N ASN A 56 45.97 -39.34 60.44
CA ASN A 56 44.68 -39.82 59.94
C ASN A 56 43.50 -39.13 60.61
N VAL A 57 43.57 -38.85 61.91
CA VAL A 57 42.54 -38.08 62.62
C VAL A 57 42.46 -36.66 62.04
N LEU A 58 43.60 -36.02 61.82
CA LEU A 58 43.67 -34.65 61.32
C LEU A 58 43.15 -34.53 59.88
N ILE A 59 43.54 -35.45 59.00
CA ILE A 59 43.07 -35.51 57.61
C ILE A 59 41.57 -35.80 57.57
N THR A 60 41.08 -36.74 58.37
CA THR A 60 39.64 -37.07 58.41
C THR A 60 38.83 -35.87 58.90
N SER A 61 39.29 -35.18 59.95
CA SER A 61 38.60 -34.01 60.48
C SER A 61 38.58 -32.84 59.49
N ASP A 62 39.68 -32.57 58.80
CA ASP A 62 39.74 -31.55 57.75
C ASP A 62 38.82 -31.90 56.57
N LEU A 63 38.79 -33.17 56.17
CA LEU A 63 37.90 -33.65 55.12
C LEU A 63 36.43 -33.50 55.50
N GLU A 64 36.05 -33.93 56.70
CA GLU A 64 34.68 -33.80 57.23
C GLU A 64 34.25 -32.33 57.27
N SER A 65 35.11 -31.44 57.78
CA SER A 65 34.83 -30.00 57.82
C SER A 65 34.59 -29.41 56.42
N LYS A 66 35.45 -29.74 55.46
CA LYS A 66 35.29 -29.31 54.06
C LYS A 66 34.03 -29.88 53.42
N LEU A 67 33.72 -31.15 53.69
CA LEU A 67 32.51 -31.79 53.16
C LEU A 67 31.25 -31.10 53.69
N SER A 68 31.19 -30.85 55.00
CA SER A 68 30.08 -30.15 55.63
C SER A 68 29.92 -28.73 55.08
N SER A 69 31.00 -27.97 54.96
CA SER A 69 30.95 -26.61 54.42
C SER A 69 30.47 -26.58 52.97
N ASN A 70 30.99 -27.47 52.12
CA ASN A 70 30.54 -27.57 50.73
C ASN A 70 29.08 -28.01 50.63
N MET A 71 28.64 -28.94 51.49
CA MET A 71 27.26 -29.42 51.49
C MET A 71 26.29 -28.31 51.92
N GLU A 72 26.66 -27.48 52.89
CA GLU A 72 25.88 -26.32 53.32
C GLU A 72 25.79 -25.26 52.22
N ALA A 73 26.90 -24.98 51.52
CA ALA A 73 26.92 -24.08 50.37
C ALA A 73 26.02 -24.59 49.24
N ILE A 74 26.11 -25.87 48.88
CA ILE A 74 25.25 -26.50 47.86
C ILE A 74 23.78 -26.45 48.29
N SER A 75 23.48 -26.77 49.55
CA SER A 75 22.10 -26.75 50.05
C SER A 75 21.51 -25.34 50.02
N THR A 76 22.32 -24.32 50.33
CA THR A 76 21.92 -22.91 50.26
C THR A 76 21.60 -22.53 48.81
N GLU A 77 22.49 -22.86 47.87
CA GLU A 77 22.29 -22.55 46.45
C GLU A 77 21.04 -23.23 45.89
N ILE A 78 20.83 -24.52 46.20
CA ILE A 78 19.63 -25.27 45.79
C ILE A 78 18.37 -24.62 46.37
N SER A 79 18.41 -24.17 47.63
CA SER A 79 17.26 -23.53 48.27
C SER A 79 16.90 -22.17 47.65
N ASN A 80 17.87 -21.51 47.01
CA ASN A 80 17.68 -20.23 46.33
C ASN A 80 17.18 -20.36 44.89
N LEU A 81 17.32 -21.54 44.26
CA LEU A 81 16.88 -21.78 42.87
C LEU A 81 15.40 -21.45 42.62
N PRO A 82 14.43 -21.85 43.46
CA PRO A 82 13.02 -21.53 43.22
C PRO A 82 12.78 -20.02 43.13
N ASN A 83 13.35 -19.24 44.06
CA ASN A 83 13.21 -17.78 44.05
C ASN A 83 13.82 -17.15 42.80
N ALA A 84 14.98 -17.64 42.36
CA ALA A 84 15.62 -17.17 41.13
C ALA A 84 14.77 -17.50 39.88
N ILE A 85 14.20 -18.71 39.83
CA ILE A 85 13.31 -19.14 38.75
C ILE A 85 12.03 -18.30 38.74
N ASP A 86 11.40 -18.09 39.91
CA ASP A 86 10.17 -17.30 40.03
C ASP A 86 10.41 -15.85 39.62
N SER A 87 11.52 -15.25 40.07
CA SER A 87 11.93 -13.90 39.65
C SER A 87 12.10 -13.83 38.14
N LYS A 88 12.84 -14.77 37.53
CA LYS A 88 13.07 -14.76 36.08
C LYS A 88 11.81 -15.05 35.28
N THR A 89 10.91 -15.88 35.81
CA THR A 89 9.61 -16.16 35.20
C THR A 89 8.70 -14.93 35.26
N SER A 90 8.73 -14.18 36.35
CA SER A 90 8.03 -12.89 36.46
C SER A 90 8.59 -11.88 35.47
N ASP A 91 9.91 -11.71 35.42
CA ASP A 91 10.58 -10.81 34.46
C ASP A 91 10.16 -11.14 33.02
N LEU A 92 10.16 -12.43 32.67
CA LEU A 92 9.77 -12.90 31.33
C LEU A 92 8.29 -12.64 31.04
N ARG A 93 7.41 -12.88 32.02
CA ARG A 93 5.98 -12.63 31.88
C ARG A 93 5.71 -11.15 31.64
N ASP A 94 6.33 -10.28 32.42
CA ASP A 94 6.12 -8.84 32.32
C ASP A 94 6.66 -8.29 30.99
N ALA A 95 7.81 -8.80 30.52
CA ALA A 95 8.31 -8.50 29.19
C ALA A 95 7.38 -8.97 28.05
N ALA A 96 6.77 -10.16 28.20
CA ALA A 96 5.82 -10.68 27.22
C ALA A 96 4.53 -9.85 27.17
N VAL A 97 4.05 -9.35 28.31
CA VAL A 97 2.89 -8.44 28.38
C VAL A 97 3.23 -7.10 27.71
N ALA A 98 4.38 -6.50 28.03
CA ALA A 98 4.80 -5.25 27.41
C ALA A 98 4.88 -5.36 25.88
N LEU A 99 5.47 -6.46 25.37
CA LEU A 99 5.57 -6.71 23.93
C LEU A 99 4.19 -6.92 23.29
N HIS A 100 3.24 -7.55 24.00
CA HIS A 100 1.86 -7.69 23.53
C HIS A 100 1.17 -6.33 23.41
N ASP A 101 1.32 -5.47 24.41
CA ASP A 101 0.70 -4.15 24.44
C ASP A 101 1.27 -3.25 23.33
N GLU A 102 2.59 -3.24 23.15
CA GLU A 102 3.26 -2.54 22.04
C GLU A 102 2.74 -3.03 20.67
N PHE A 103 2.56 -4.34 20.51
CA PHE A 103 2.01 -4.90 19.28
C PHE A 103 0.57 -4.46 19.01
N GLN A 104 -0.31 -4.45 20.02
CA GLN A 104 -1.69 -3.99 19.85
C GLN A 104 -1.77 -2.50 19.55
N GLN A 105 -0.94 -1.69 20.21
CA GLN A 105 -0.84 -0.26 19.93
C GLN A 105 -0.40 -0.01 18.48
N SER A 106 0.69 -0.63 18.05
CA SER A 106 1.20 -0.48 16.68
C SER A 106 0.17 -0.91 15.64
N LYS A 107 -0.55 -2.01 15.88
CA LYS A 107 -1.65 -2.44 15.01
C LYS A 107 -2.76 -1.39 14.91
N GLY A 108 -3.10 -0.73 16.01
CA GLY A 108 -4.07 0.37 16.06
C GLY A 108 -3.61 1.58 15.24
N GLU A 109 -2.35 1.99 15.41
CA GLU A 109 -1.74 3.11 14.69
C GLU A 109 -1.71 2.86 13.18
N VAL A 110 -1.28 1.67 12.74
CA VAL A 110 -1.26 1.29 11.32
C VAL A 110 -2.67 1.32 10.72
N LYS A 111 -3.67 0.81 11.45
CA LYS A 111 -5.06 0.85 11.00
C LYS A 111 -5.56 2.29 10.85
N GLY A 112 -5.26 3.15 11.84
CA GLY A 112 -5.62 4.57 11.80
C GLY A 112 -4.99 5.30 10.61
N ALA A 113 -3.68 5.14 10.41
CA ALA A 113 -2.95 5.73 9.28
C ALA A 113 -3.50 5.27 7.93
N PHE A 114 -3.86 3.98 7.81
CA PHE A 114 -4.46 3.44 6.60
C PHE A 114 -5.86 4.02 6.33
N GLU A 115 -6.69 4.15 7.36
CA GLU A 115 -8.03 4.75 7.24
C GLU A 115 -7.95 6.23 6.85
N GLU A 116 -7.00 6.99 7.42
CA GLU A 116 -6.75 8.38 7.07
C GLU A 116 -6.26 8.52 5.62
N ALA A 117 -5.29 7.70 5.20
CA ALA A 117 -4.79 7.69 3.82
C ALA A 117 -5.92 7.38 2.82
N ARG A 118 -6.79 6.40 3.14
CA ARG A 118 -7.95 6.06 2.32
C ARG A 118 -8.95 7.22 2.23
N ALA A 119 -9.25 7.88 3.34
CA ALA A 119 -10.16 9.02 3.39
C ALA A 119 -9.61 10.18 2.55
N ASN A 120 -8.33 10.50 2.70
CA ASN A 120 -7.67 11.57 1.93
C ASN A 120 -7.66 11.26 0.42
N ALA A 121 -7.29 10.04 0.03
CA ALA A 121 -7.32 9.63 -1.38
C ALA A 121 -8.74 9.73 -1.98
N THR A 122 -9.77 9.34 -1.21
CA THR A 122 -11.17 9.44 -1.65
C THR A 122 -11.61 10.90 -1.82
N ALA A 123 -11.20 11.78 -0.91
CA ALA A 123 -11.48 13.21 -0.99
C ALA A 123 -10.80 13.85 -2.21
N GLN A 124 -9.52 13.54 -2.44
CA GLN A 124 -8.75 14.03 -3.59
C GLN A 124 -9.35 13.55 -4.91
N LEU A 125 -9.75 12.28 -5.00
CA LEU A 125 -10.42 11.73 -6.17
C LEU A 125 -11.76 12.44 -6.43
N SER A 126 -12.56 12.65 -5.38
CA SER A 126 -13.86 13.32 -5.51
C SER A 126 -13.70 14.77 -6.02
N GLU A 127 -12.69 15.47 -5.52
CA GLU A 127 -12.39 16.83 -5.94
C GLU A 127 -11.86 16.87 -7.39
N ALA A 128 -10.99 15.94 -7.77
CA ALA A 128 -10.50 15.83 -9.14
C ALA A 128 -11.64 15.57 -10.14
N VAL A 129 -12.58 14.68 -9.79
CA VAL A 129 -13.79 14.42 -10.59
C VAL A 129 -14.65 15.67 -10.71
N ARG A 130 -14.83 16.42 -9.61
CA ARG A 130 -15.59 17.67 -9.61
C ARG A 130 -14.98 18.71 -10.55
N ILE A 131 -13.66 18.90 -10.47
CA ILE A 131 -12.91 19.84 -11.33
C ILE A 131 -13.03 19.42 -12.79
N ALA A 132 -12.80 18.14 -13.10
CA ALA A 132 -12.87 17.62 -14.47
C ALA A 132 -14.28 17.78 -15.06
N SER A 133 -15.32 17.49 -14.28
CA SER A 133 -16.73 17.67 -14.69
C SER A 133 -17.05 19.14 -14.98
N SER A 134 -16.60 20.06 -14.13
CA SER A 134 -16.78 21.50 -14.34
C SER A 134 -16.08 21.98 -15.62
N SER A 135 -14.82 21.57 -15.82
CA SER A 135 -14.06 21.95 -17.01
C SER A 135 -14.68 21.38 -18.30
N ALA A 136 -15.12 20.12 -18.27
CA ALA A 136 -15.81 19.51 -19.40
C ALA A 136 -17.10 20.27 -19.75
N LYS A 137 -17.87 20.70 -18.74
CA LYS A 137 -19.07 21.50 -18.94
C LYS A 137 -18.76 22.85 -19.61
N GLU A 138 -17.72 23.55 -19.15
CA GLU A 138 -17.30 24.82 -19.77
C GLU A 138 -16.92 24.64 -21.25
N VAL A 139 -16.17 23.58 -21.58
CA VAL A 139 -15.82 23.27 -22.97
C VAL A 139 -17.06 23.01 -23.82
N ILE A 140 -18.03 22.25 -23.29
CA ILE A 140 -19.31 21.98 -23.96
C ILE A 140 -20.09 23.27 -24.19
N ASP A 141 -20.17 24.14 -23.18
CA ASP A 141 -20.88 25.42 -23.27
C ASP A 141 -20.23 26.34 -24.32
N HIS A 142 -18.90 26.41 -24.37
CA HIS A 142 -18.16 27.14 -25.41
C HIS A 142 -18.36 26.56 -26.81
N ALA A 143 -18.38 25.23 -26.96
CA ALA A 143 -18.64 24.57 -28.22
C ALA A 143 -20.06 24.88 -28.71
N ASN A 144 -21.06 24.78 -27.84
CA ASN A 144 -22.45 25.11 -28.15
C ASN A 144 -22.63 26.58 -28.55
N ALA A 145 -21.98 27.51 -27.84
CA ALA A 145 -22.00 28.92 -28.20
C ALA A 145 -21.38 29.17 -29.59
N SER A 146 -20.31 28.45 -29.93
CA SER A 146 -19.66 28.53 -31.24
C SER A 146 -20.54 27.97 -32.35
N ILE A 147 -21.19 26.83 -32.11
CA ILE A 147 -22.19 26.26 -33.02
C ILE A 147 -23.32 27.27 -33.27
N GLY A 148 -23.86 27.90 -32.22
CA GLY A 148 -24.90 28.92 -32.37
C GLY A 148 -24.47 30.09 -33.25
N LYS A 149 -23.23 30.57 -33.11
CA LYS A 149 -22.67 31.63 -33.97
C LYS A 149 -22.52 31.17 -35.43
N ILE A 150 -22.03 29.95 -35.65
CA ILE A 150 -21.89 29.38 -37.00
C ILE A 150 -23.26 29.26 -37.67
N THR A 151 -24.27 28.74 -36.95
CA THR A 151 -25.64 28.63 -37.46
C THR A 151 -26.22 29.99 -37.83
N ALA A 152 -26.12 30.99 -36.95
CA ALA A 152 -26.62 32.33 -37.22
C ALA A 152 -25.91 32.97 -38.43
N SER A 153 -24.60 32.77 -38.56
CA SER A 153 -23.84 33.25 -39.71
C SER A 153 -24.24 32.53 -41.00
N ALA A 154 -24.47 31.22 -40.95
CA ALA A 154 -24.92 30.44 -42.10
C ALA A 154 -26.31 30.88 -42.56
N GLU A 155 -27.25 31.07 -41.63
CA GLU A 155 -28.59 31.59 -41.91
C GLU A 155 -28.54 32.98 -42.56
N HIS A 156 -27.67 33.86 -42.05
CA HIS A 156 -27.47 35.19 -42.64
C HIS A 156 -26.98 35.07 -44.10
N VAL A 157 -25.95 34.25 -44.35
CA VAL A 157 -25.41 34.03 -45.70
C VAL A 157 -26.47 33.43 -46.64
N ILE A 158 -27.25 32.44 -46.19
CA ILE A 158 -28.34 31.84 -46.96
C ILE A 158 -29.39 32.91 -47.32
N ASN A 159 -29.79 33.72 -46.35
CA ASN A 159 -30.81 34.74 -46.56
C ASN A 159 -30.35 35.80 -47.57
N ASP A 160 -29.10 36.25 -47.45
CA ASP A 160 -28.55 37.30 -48.31
C ASP A 160 -28.15 36.82 -49.70
N THR A 161 -27.64 35.59 -49.82
CA THR A 161 -27.12 35.07 -51.10
C THR A 161 -28.18 34.35 -51.91
N LEU A 162 -29.13 33.68 -51.25
CA LEU A 162 -30.13 32.85 -51.92
C LEU A 162 -31.51 33.46 -51.83
N LYS A 163 -32.01 33.72 -50.61
CA LYS A 163 -33.43 34.08 -50.42
C LYS A 163 -33.75 35.45 -51.02
N LYS A 164 -33.00 36.50 -50.67
CA LYS A 164 -33.21 37.85 -51.21
C LYS A 164 -33.06 37.91 -52.74
N PRO A 165 -31.99 37.38 -53.36
CA PRO A 165 -31.86 37.42 -54.81
C PRO A 165 -32.93 36.60 -55.53
N LEU A 166 -33.36 35.47 -54.97
CA LEU A 166 -34.45 34.68 -55.53
C LEU A 166 -35.78 35.45 -55.52
N THR A 167 -36.09 36.15 -54.43
CA THR A 167 -37.26 37.03 -54.36
C THR A 167 -37.17 38.15 -55.40
N ASN A 168 -36.02 38.84 -55.49
CA ASN A 168 -35.82 39.90 -56.48
C ASN A 168 -35.95 39.38 -57.92
N TYR A 169 -35.43 38.18 -58.21
CA TYR A 169 -35.58 37.54 -59.51
C TYR A 169 -37.05 37.26 -59.83
N ASN A 170 -37.78 36.68 -58.87
CA ASN A 170 -39.20 36.39 -59.04
C ASN A 170 -40.03 37.65 -59.31
N ASP A 171 -39.77 38.73 -58.58
CA ASP A 171 -40.43 40.03 -58.78
C ASP A 171 -40.09 40.63 -60.16
N THR A 172 -38.83 40.49 -60.60
CA THR A 172 -38.39 40.95 -61.93
C THR A 172 -39.10 40.17 -63.04
N VAL A 173 -39.22 38.85 -62.91
CA VAL A 173 -39.93 38.00 -63.87
C VAL A 173 -41.42 38.35 -63.93
N ASP A 174 -42.06 38.60 -62.78
CA ASP A 174 -43.47 39.00 -62.73
C ASP A 174 -43.71 40.37 -63.39
N ASP A 175 -42.81 41.35 -63.18
CA ASP A 175 -42.87 42.65 -63.87
C ASP A 175 -42.68 42.52 -65.39
N ILE A 176 -41.72 41.70 -65.83
CA ILE A 176 -41.53 41.40 -67.26
C ILE A 176 -42.79 40.74 -67.85
N ALA A 177 -43.37 39.77 -67.15
CA ALA A 177 -44.59 39.10 -67.59
C ALA A 177 -45.76 40.08 -67.74
N LYS A 178 -45.96 40.98 -66.76
CA LYS A 178 -46.98 42.04 -66.81
C LYS A 178 -46.74 43.02 -67.96
N LYS A 179 -45.50 43.47 -68.18
CA LYS A 179 -45.13 44.36 -69.30
C LYS A 179 -45.32 43.69 -70.65
N LEU A 180 -45.01 42.39 -70.76
CA LEU A 180 -45.21 41.61 -71.96
C LEU A 180 -46.71 41.47 -72.27
N ASP A 181 -47.53 41.09 -71.28
CA ASP A 181 -48.99 41.00 -71.44
C ASP A 181 -49.60 42.36 -71.85
N PHE A 182 -49.17 43.45 -71.22
CA PHE A 182 -49.59 44.80 -71.60
C PHE A 182 -49.20 45.15 -73.04
N SER A 183 -47.96 44.87 -73.44
CA SER A 183 -47.44 45.17 -74.78
C SER A 183 -48.15 44.36 -75.85
N ILE A 184 -48.40 43.07 -75.59
CA ILE A 184 -49.19 42.19 -76.46
C ILE A 184 -50.60 42.75 -76.62
N LYS A 185 -51.31 43.02 -75.51
CA LYS A 185 -52.67 43.59 -75.54
C LYS A 185 -52.71 44.93 -76.27
N HIS A 186 -51.73 45.80 -76.05
CA HIS A 186 -51.65 47.10 -76.71
C HIS A 186 -51.40 46.97 -78.22
N ALA A 187 -50.47 46.11 -78.64
CA ALA A 187 -50.18 45.85 -80.04
C ALA A 187 -51.38 45.24 -80.77
N PHE A 188 -52.05 44.26 -80.16
CA PHE A 188 -53.30 43.70 -80.67
C PHE A 188 -54.38 44.78 -80.81
N ASN A 189 -54.63 45.57 -79.77
CA ASN A 189 -55.64 46.64 -79.82
C ASN A 189 -55.31 47.70 -80.88
N LYS A 190 -54.04 48.11 -81.01
CA LYS A 190 -53.59 49.04 -82.05
C LYS A 190 -53.78 48.47 -83.45
N SER A 191 -53.44 47.19 -83.66
CA SER A 191 -53.64 46.49 -84.92
C SER A 191 -55.13 46.40 -85.28
N THR A 192 -55.97 45.97 -84.32
CA THR A 192 -57.43 45.90 -84.49
C THR A 192 -58.03 47.26 -84.81
N LYS A 193 -57.65 48.33 -84.09
CA LYS A 193 -58.10 49.69 -84.41
C LYS A 193 -57.70 50.13 -85.82
N ASN A 194 -56.47 49.84 -86.24
CA ASN A 194 -56.01 50.18 -87.59
C ASN A 194 -56.75 49.38 -88.67
N LEU A 195 -57.02 48.09 -88.43
CA LEU A 195 -57.84 47.25 -89.31
C LEU A 195 -59.27 47.80 -89.41
N VAL A 196 -59.92 48.10 -88.27
CA VAL A 196 -61.26 48.70 -88.23
C VAL A 196 -61.27 50.04 -88.96
N PHE A 197 -60.28 50.90 -88.74
CA PHE A 197 -60.18 52.19 -89.45
C PHE A 197 -60.04 52.00 -90.96
N LYS A 198 -59.19 51.07 -91.42
CA LYS A 198 -59.06 50.75 -92.85
C LYS A 198 -60.37 50.25 -93.44
N ILE A 199 -61.05 49.31 -92.77
CA ILE A 199 -62.37 48.81 -93.20
C ILE A 199 -63.38 49.95 -93.26
N LEU A 200 -63.44 50.80 -92.23
CA LEU A 200 -64.34 51.95 -92.18
C LEU A 200 -64.05 52.94 -93.32
N SER A 201 -62.78 53.23 -93.59
CA SER A 201 -62.37 54.13 -94.67
C SER A 201 -62.75 53.58 -96.05
N ILE A 202 -62.56 52.28 -96.29
CA ILE A 202 -62.98 51.60 -97.52
C ILE A 202 -64.50 51.66 -97.66
N PHE A 203 -65.23 51.43 -96.56
CA PHE A 203 -66.69 51.53 -96.55
C PHE A 203 -67.17 52.96 -96.90
N VAL A 204 -66.58 53.99 -96.29
CA VAL A 204 -66.92 55.40 -96.59
C VAL A 204 -66.61 55.75 -98.04
N ILE A 205 -65.46 55.33 -98.57
CA ILE A 205 -65.10 55.56 -99.99
C ILE A 205 -66.11 54.85 -100.90
N SER A 206 -66.50 53.61 -100.59
CA SER A 206 -67.51 52.86 -101.33
C SER A 206 -68.86 53.61 -101.35
N GLN A 207 -69.32 54.09 -100.19
CA GLN A 207 -70.57 54.85 -100.10
C GLN A 207 -70.49 56.17 -100.87
N ALA A 208 -69.38 56.90 -100.79
CA ALA A 208 -69.16 58.12 -101.56
C ALA A 208 -69.18 57.86 -103.06
N LEU A 209 -68.57 56.76 -103.52
CA LEU A 209 -68.58 56.34 -104.92
C LEU A 209 -70.00 55.97 -105.38
N GLN A 210 -70.75 55.23 -104.56
CA GLN A 210 -72.15 54.93 -104.84
C GLN A 210 -72.98 56.22 -104.97
N ILE A 211 -72.85 57.18 -104.04
CA ILE A 211 -73.54 58.47 -104.10
C ILE A 211 -73.15 59.26 -105.37
N ALA A 212 -71.86 59.28 -105.73
CA ALA A 212 -71.40 59.94 -106.95
C ALA A 212 -71.96 59.27 -108.21
N CYS A 213 -72.00 57.94 -108.26
CA CYS A 213 -72.62 57.18 -109.35
C CYS A 213 -74.13 57.44 -109.44
N TRP A 214 -74.84 57.47 -108.30
CA TRP A 214 -76.27 57.84 -108.25
C TRP A 214 -76.51 59.30 -108.67
N GLY A 215 -75.65 60.23 -108.23
CA GLY A 215 -75.71 61.63 -108.64
C GLY A 215 -75.46 61.83 -110.13
N TYR A 216 -74.50 61.11 -110.70
CA TYR A 216 -74.23 61.08 -112.14
C TYR A 216 -75.39 60.46 -112.92
N PHE A 217 -75.98 59.38 -112.41
CA PHE A 217 -77.17 58.75 -113.00
C PHE A 217 -78.38 59.68 -113.01
N ILE A 218 -78.62 60.43 -111.92
CA ILE A 218 -79.69 61.44 -111.85
C ILE A 218 -79.40 62.62 -112.79
N TYR A 219 -78.14 63.04 -112.93
CA TYR A 219 -77.73 64.07 -113.89
C TYR A 219 -78.02 63.63 -115.34
N LEU A 220 -77.69 62.39 -115.69
CA LEU A 220 -77.99 61.80 -117.00
C LEU A 220 -79.50 61.68 -117.28
N LEU A 221 -80.34 61.48 -116.27
CA LEU A 221 -81.80 61.45 -116.41
C LEU A 221 -82.44 62.83 -116.63
N LYS A 222 -81.68 63.92 -116.41
CA LYS A 222 -82.14 65.31 -116.58
C LYS A 222 -81.61 65.98 -117.86
N SER A 223 -80.71 65.32 -118.58
CA SER A 223 -80.21 65.71 -119.91
C SER A 223 -80.92 64.93 -121.00
#